data_AF-A0A6B3F6C1-F1
#
_entry.id   AF-A0A6B3F6C1-F1
#
_cell.length_a   1.000
_cell.length_b   1.000
_cell.length_c   1.000
_cell.angle_alpha   90.00
_cell.angle_beta   90.00
_cell.angle_gamma   90.00
#
_symmetry.space_group_name_H-M   'P 1'
#
loop_
_entity.id
_entity.type
_entity.pdbx_description
1 polymer ?
#
loop_
_entity_poly.entity_id
_entity_poly.type
_entity_poly.pdbx_seq_one_letter_code
_entity_poly.pdbx_strand_id
1 'polypeptide(L)' 'LEPLRAAVADGLPVYGTCAGMILLADKILDPRAGQETIGGIDMIVRRNAFGRQNESFEAPVPVAGVEGPPVDGVFIR' A
#
# COMPACT_ATOMS: atom_id res chain seq x y z
N LEU A 1 11.78 -13.34 5.53
CA LEU A 1 10.33 -13.14 5.25
C LEU A 1 9.61 -14.43 4.83
N GLU A 2 10.31 -15.55 4.68
CA GLU A 2 9.79 -16.76 4.01
C GLU A 2 8.47 -17.33 4.55
N PRO A 3 8.26 -17.50 5.87
CA PRO A 3 7.00 -18.05 6.37
C PRO A 3 5.79 -17.18 6.02
N LEU A 4 6.00 -15.85 5.98
CA LEU A 4 4.95 -14.91 5.65
C LEU A 4 4.69 -14.88 4.14
N ARG A 5 5.73 -14.94 3.30
CA ARG A 5 5.59 -15.08 1.83
C ARG A 5 4.80 -16.35 1.49
N ALA A 6 5.14 -17.47 2.12
CA ALA A 6 4.45 -18.74 1.93
C ALA A 6 2.97 -18.66 2.34
N ALA A 7 2.67 -18.10 3.51
CA ALA A 7 1.28 -17.95 3.96
C ALA A 7 0.44 -17.08 3.01
N VAL A 8 1.00 -15.98 2.51
CA VAL A 8 0.30 -15.12 1.53
C VAL A 8 0.10 -15.88 0.20
N ALA A 9 1.11 -16.60 -0.28
CA ALA A 9 1.02 -17.41 -1.49
C ALA A 9 -0.01 -18.56 -1.37
N ASP A 10 -0.16 -19.12 -0.16
CA ASP A 10 -1.15 -20.16 0.17
C ASP A 10 -2.57 -19.60 0.36
N GLY A 11 -2.76 -18.30 0.16
CA GLY A 11 -4.08 -17.65 0.14
C GLY A 11 -4.52 -17.06 1.47
N LEU A 12 -3.62 -16.84 2.42
CA LEU A 12 -3.93 -16.08 3.63
C LEU A 12 -4.41 -14.66 3.24
N PRO A 13 -5.64 -14.26 3.60
CA PRO A 13 -6.11 -12.91 3.33
C PRO A 13 -5.25 -11.88 4.06
N VAL A 14 -4.75 -10.89 3.32
CA VAL A 14 -3.89 -9.83 3.85
C VAL A 14 -4.43 -8.46 3.49
N TYR A 15 -4.24 -7.50 4.41
CA TYR A 15 -4.60 -6.11 4.21
C TYR A 15 -3.42 -5.21 4.58
N GLY A 16 -2.87 -4.52 3.58
CA GLY A 16 -1.68 -3.67 3.75
C GLY A 16 -2.04 -2.18 3.67
N THR A 17 -1.80 -1.45 4.75
CA THR A 17 -2.01 0.02 4.80
C THR A 17 -0.66 0.75 4.86
N CYS A 18 -0.54 1.89 4.17
CA CYS A 18 0.69 2.70 4.15
C CYS A 18 1.94 1.87 3.80
N ALA A 19 2.87 1.66 4.74
CA ALA A 19 4.05 0.83 4.54
C ALA A 19 3.72 -0.65 4.27
N GLY A 20 2.58 -1.14 4.79
CA GLY A 20 2.08 -2.47 4.48
C GLY A 20 1.74 -2.65 3.00
N MET A 21 1.23 -1.59 2.33
CA MET A 21 1.01 -1.60 0.88
C MET A 21 2.33 -1.78 0.12
N ILE A 22 3.41 -1.12 0.57
CA ILE A 22 4.74 -1.28 -0.03
C ILE A 22 5.22 -2.74 0.08
N LEU A 23 4.97 -3.40 1.21
CA LEU A 23 5.34 -4.80 1.41
C LEU A 23 4.52 -5.76 0.53
N LEU A 24 3.23 -5.52 0.34
CA LEU A 24 2.38 -6.44 -0.46
C LEU A 24 2.51 -6.24 -1.98
N ALA A 25 3.17 -5.18 -2.43
CA ALA A 25 3.40 -4.95 -3.86
C ALA A 25 4.38 -5.97 -4.45
N ASP A 26 4.09 -6.46 -5.66
CA ASP A 26 5.04 -7.29 -6.40
C ASP A 26 6.23 -6.47 -6.93
N LYS A 27 6.05 -5.16 -7.15
CA LYS A 27 7.10 -4.27 -7.67
C LYS A 27 7.11 -2.92 -6.97
N ILE A 28 8.32 -2.40 -6.72
CA ILE A 28 8.52 -1.07 -6.14
C ILE A 28 9.34 -0.20 -7.10
N LEU A 29 8.83 0.99 -7.40
CA LEU A 29 9.60 2.08 -8.02
C LEU A 29 10.29 2.90 -6.93
N ASP A 30 11.54 3.28 -7.20
CA ASP A 30 12.41 4.01 -6.28
C ASP A 30 12.59 3.29 -4.92
N PRO A 31 13.01 1.99 -4.90
CA PRO A 31 13.19 1.25 -3.67
C PRO A 31 14.38 1.79 -2.86
N ARG A 32 14.33 1.62 -1.54
CA ARG A 32 15.54 1.78 -0.70
C ARG A 32 16.47 0.60 -0.95
N ALA A 33 17.77 0.80 -0.71
CA ALA A 33 18.74 -0.30 -0.76
C ALA A 33 18.31 -1.44 0.18
N GLY A 34 18.29 -2.68 -0.35
CA GLY A 34 17.86 -3.86 0.40
C GLY A 34 16.36 -3.95 0.68
N GLN A 35 15.53 -3.14 0.03
CA GLN A 35 14.07 -3.21 0.19
C GLN A 35 13.54 -4.55 -0.33
N GLU A 36 12.99 -5.35 0.59
CA GLU A 36 12.21 -6.55 0.28
C GLU A 36 10.71 -6.25 0.24
N THR A 37 9.97 -7.09 -0.48
CA THR A 37 8.50 -7.18 -0.48
C THR A 37 8.07 -8.54 0.03
N ILE A 38 6.86 -8.67 0.55
CA ILE A 38 6.18 -9.97 0.73
C ILE A 38 5.57 -10.40 -0.62
N GLY A 39 5.03 -9.44 -1.39
CA GLY A 39 4.24 -9.70 -2.59
C GLY A 39 2.80 -10.12 -2.26
N GLY A 40 2.07 -10.55 -3.29
CA GLY A 40 0.70 -11.06 -3.15
C GLY A 40 -0.37 -10.14 -3.71
N ILE A 41 0.00 -8.94 -4.15
CA ILE A 41 -0.85 -8.06 -4.95
C ILE A 41 -0.05 -7.66 -6.21
N ASP A 42 -0.59 -8.01 -7.38
CA ASP A 42 -0.05 -7.60 -8.68
C ASP A 42 -0.25 -6.09 -8.88
N MET A 43 0.64 -5.32 -8.27
CA MET A 43 0.66 -3.87 -8.31
C MET A 43 2.08 -3.33 -8.26
N ILE A 44 2.23 -2.11 -8.78
CA ILE A 44 3.48 -1.35 -8.71
C ILE A 44 3.27 -0.19 -7.73
N VAL A 45 4.12 -0.10 -6.71
CA VAL A 45 4.10 1.00 -5.75
C VAL A 45 5.31 1.90 -5.94
N ARG A 46 5.10 3.21 -6.06
CA ARG A 46 6.17 4.21 -6.07
C ARG A 46 6.30 4.88 -4.72
N ARG A 47 7.51 4.88 -4.16
CA ARG A 47 7.78 5.54 -2.88
C ARG A 47 7.95 7.04 -3.06
N ASN A 48 7.43 7.81 -2.10
CA ASN A 48 7.62 9.26 -2.01
C ASN A 48 7.31 10.00 -3.33
N ALA A 49 6.31 9.52 -4.07
CA ALA A 49 6.00 10.02 -5.41
C ALA A 49 5.60 11.50 -5.44
N PHE A 50 5.17 12.04 -4.30
CA PHE A 50 4.58 13.38 -4.18
C PHE A 50 5.52 14.44 -3.57
N GLY A 51 6.78 14.10 -3.25
CA GLY A 51 7.77 15.09 -2.82
C GLY A 51 7.81 15.34 -1.30
N ARG A 52 7.94 16.61 -0.90
CA ARG A 52 8.08 17.04 0.51
C ARG A 52 6.71 17.26 1.15
N GLN A 53 6.61 16.88 2.43
CA GLN A 53 5.42 16.87 3.31
C GLN A 53 4.70 18.22 3.56
N ASN A 54 4.69 19.13 2.60
CA ASN A 54 4.20 20.49 2.78
C ASN A 54 2.78 20.69 2.23
N GLU A 55 2.20 19.70 1.53
CA GLU A 55 0.91 19.88 0.87
C GLU A 55 -0.14 18.84 1.30
N SER A 56 0.13 18.04 2.33
CA SER A 56 -0.79 16.99 2.81
C SER A 56 -2.21 17.52 3.02
N PHE A 57 -3.22 16.73 2.63
CA PHE A 57 -4.62 17.15 2.65
C PHE A 57 -5.56 15.98 2.96
N GLU A 58 -6.80 16.32 3.28
CA GLU A 58 -7.88 15.36 3.48
C GLU A 58 -8.94 15.54 2.39
N ALA A 59 -9.51 14.43 1.93
CA ALA A 59 -10.59 14.45 0.96
C ALA A 59 -11.51 13.23 1.12
N PRO A 60 -12.82 13.38 0.83
CA PRO A 60 -13.74 12.26 0.82
C PRO A 60 -13.39 11.26 -0.29
N VAL A 61 -13.34 9.97 0.04
CA VAL A 61 -13.02 8.87 -0.89
C VAL A 61 -14.19 7.90 -1.00
N PRO A 62 -14.82 7.76 -2.18
CA PRO A 62 -15.79 6.70 -2.40
C PRO A 62 -15.07 5.35 -2.45
N VAL A 63 -15.52 4.38 -1.65
CA VAL A 63 -14.93 3.03 -1.59
C VAL A 63 -15.95 2.01 -2.09
N ALA A 64 -15.61 1.32 -3.18
CA ALA A 64 -16.46 0.27 -3.72
C ALA A 64 -16.68 -0.85 -2.68
N GLY A 65 -17.94 -1.25 -2.49
CA GLY A 65 -18.31 -2.28 -1.51
C GLY A 65 -18.46 -1.80 -0.07
N VAL A 66 -18.28 -0.51 0.20
CA VAL A 66 -18.60 0.11 1.50
C VAL A 66 -19.82 1.01 1.33
N GLU A 67 -20.92 0.67 1.99
CA GLU A 67 -22.15 1.46 1.97
C GLU A 67 -22.03 2.70 2.87
N GLY A 68 -22.72 3.78 2.48
CA GLY A 68 -22.77 5.03 3.25
C GLY A 68 -22.07 6.21 2.55
N PRO A 69 -21.84 7.33 3.25
CA PRO A 69 -21.09 8.45 2.71
C PRO A 69 -19.62 8.05 2.43
N PRO A 70 -18.91 8.79 1.55
CA PRO A 70 -17.48 8.60 1.33
C PRO A 70 -16.69 8.56 2.64
N VAL A 71 -15.63 7.76 2.69
CA VAL A 71 -14.74 7.70 3.85
C VAL A 71 -13.79 8.90 3.85
N ASP A 72 -13.39 9.37 5.03
CA ASP A 72 -12.40 10.44 5.14
C ASP A 72 -11.00 9.88 4.78
N GLY A 73 -10.45 10.34 3.65
CA GLY A 73 -9.13 9.95 3.17
C GLY A 73 -8.06 10.97 3.52
N VAL A 74 -6.93 10.49 4.07
CA VAL A 74 -5.75 11.31 4.36
C VAL A 74 -4.68 11.08 3.29
N PHE A 75 -4.24 12.15 2.64
CA PHE A 75 -3.24 12.14 1.56
C PHE A 75 -1.95 12.81 2.04
N ILE A 76 -0.93 11.99 2.33
CA ILE A 76 0.37 12.46 2.79
C ILE A 76 1.24 12.77 1.57
N ARG A 77 1.47 14.05 1.32
CA ARG A 77 2.37 14.58 0.28
C ARG A 77 3.30 15.63 0.87
#